data_AF-A0A1H3V1W9-F1
#
_entry.id   AF-A0A1H3V1W9-F1
#
_cell.length_a   1.000
_cell.length_b   1.000
_cell.length_c   1.000
_cell.angle_alpha   90.00
_cell.angle_beta   90.00
_cell.angle_gamma   90.00
#
_symmetry.space_group_name_H-M   'P 1'
#
loop_
_entity.id
_entity.type
_entity.pdbx_description
1 polymer ?
#
loop_
_entity_poly.entity_id
_entity_poly.type
_entity_poly.pdbx_seq_one_letter_code
_entity_poly.pdbx_strand_id
1 'polypeptide(L)'
;MTVSRRNFLWLKKTGGGVVSKKLKTFIVLSITILIIIGSYITYIQLKDDEPEIEKVVASLKQPLVNMYHIEMMDGKNALAFYGWGYPLDANYGMVKAKKSLFGWEFVSGVSNNFPTYGIAIGWSYTELEDYSVLRGPARYSEMDVSVITANGKEYEAEVVASERGKRQWFLIAEDEDFNEAILVARDEDGQIIEEHVIIID
;
A
#
# COMPACT_ATOMS: atom_id res chain seq x y z
N MET A 1 80.99 42.40 9.14
CA MET A 1 80.02 41.32 9.45
C MET A 1 78.66 41.78 8.98
N THR A 2 78.16 41.16 7.92
CA THR A 2 77.04 41.64 7.10
C THR A 2 75.94 40.61 7.21
N VAL A 3 74.85 40.91 7.91
CA VAL A 3 73.70 39.99 8.03
C VAL A 3 72.59 40.47 7.09
N SER A 4 72.38 39.65 6.06
CA SER A 4 71.47 39.84 4.95
C SER A 4 70.01 39.62 5.39
N ARG A 5 69.16 40.62 5.13
CA ARG A 5 67.69 40.47 5.12
C ARG A 5 67.26 39.86 3.78
N ARG A 6 66.61 38.69 3.79
CA ARG A 6 65.72 38.21 2.70
C ARG A 6 64.51 37.56 3.38
N ASN A 7 63.37 38.22 3.41
CA ASN A 7 62.27 38.08 2.43
C ASN A 7 61.81 36.63 2.26
N PHE A 8 60.75 36.24 2.99
CA PHE A 8 59.91 35.10 2.62
C PHE A 8 58.45 35.37 3.01
N LEU A 9 57.78 36.20 2.21
CA LEU A 9 56.34 36.37 2.23
C LEU A 9 55.83 36.01 0.82
N TRP A 10 55.56 34.72 0.62
CA TRP A 10 54.86 34.22 -0.57
C TRP A 10 53.39 33.99 -0.21
N LEU A 11 52.63 35.07 -0.14
CA LEU A 11 51.17 35.01 -0.27
C LEU A 11 50.89 34.68 -1.73
N LYS A 12 50.66 33.39 -2.03
CA LYS A 12 50.13 32.94 -3.31
C LYS A 12 48.80 33.65 -3.55
N LYS A 13 48.84 34.68 -4.39
CA LYS A 13 47.68 35.33 -4.98
C LYS A 13 46.99 34.28 -5.86
N THR A 14 46.00 33.58 -5.32
CA THR A 14 45.12 32.70 -6.11
C THR A 14 44.41 33.59 -7.12
N GLY A 15 44.83 33.51 -8.38
CA GLY A 15 44.25 34.27 -9.48
C GLY A 15 42.75 33.95 -9.56
N GLY A 16 41.93 34.98 -9.37
CA GLY A 16 40.50 34.91 -9.66
C GLY A 16 40.31 34.68 -11.15
N GLY A 17 40.23 33.41 -11.55
CA GLY A 17 39.92 33.02 -12.91
C GLY A 17 38.58 33.64 -13.29
N VAL A 18 38.58 34.51 -14.30
CA VAL A 18 37.36 35.12 -14.83
C VAL A 18 36.56 34.00 -15.49
N VAL A 19 35.64 33.42 -14.73
CA VAL A 19 34.71 32.38 -15.20
C VAL A 19 33.96 32.94 -16.41
N SER A 20 34.04 32.24 -17.55
CA SER A 20 33.44 32.71 -18.80
C SER A 20 31.93 32.92 -18.65
N LYS A 21 31.34 33.91 -19.33
CA LYS A 21 29.90 34.18 -19.28
C LYS A 21 29.06 32.92 -19.59
N LYS A 22 29.53 32.10 -20.55
CA LYS A 22 28.90 30.82 -20.93
C LYS A 22 28.90 29.81 -19.78
N LEU A 23 30.02 29.70 -19.06
CA LEU A 23 30.15 28.79 -17.92
C LEU A 23 29.24 29.25 -16.75
N LYS A 24 29.14 30.56 -16.49
CA LYS A 24 28.20 31.10 -15.50
C LYS A 24 26.75 30.79 -15.85
N THR A 25 26.35 30.97 -17.12
CA THR A 25 25.00 30.64 -17.59
C THR A 25 24.70 29.15 -17.45
N PHE A 26 25.65 28.28 -17.82
CA PHE A 26 25.51 26.84 -17.66
C PHE A 26 25.31 26.45 -16.19
N ILE A 27 26.13 26.98 -15.28
CA ILE A 27 26.01 26.72 -13.84
C ILE A 27 24.63 27.13 -13.31
N VAL A 28 24.14 28.32 -13.68
CA VAL A 28 22.81 28.80 -13.27
C VAL A 28 21.70 27.87 -13.78
N LEU A 29 21.75 27.47 -15.06
CA LEU A 29 20.77 26.54 -15.63
C LEU A 29 20.77 25.18 -14.93
N SER A 30 21.95 24.61 -14.68
CA SER A 30 22.09 23.34 -13.97
C SER A 30 21.52 23.42 -12.56
N ILE A 31 21.79 24.50 -11.82
CA ILE A 31 21.24 24.72 -10.48
C ILE A 31 19.71 24.84 -10.55
N THR A 32 19.17 25.60 -11.50
CA THR A 32 17.72 25.74 -11.67
C THR A 32 17.05 24.40 -11.94
N ILE A 33 17.62 23.58 -12.82
CA ILE A 33 17.11 22.23 -13.11
C ILE A 33 17.13 21.36 -11.86
N LEU A 34 18.23 21.39 -11.08
CA LEU A 34 18.34 20.65 -9.83
C LEU A 34 17.29 21.09 -8.79
N ILE A 35 17.02 22.40 -8.67
CA ILE A 35 15.98 22.92 -7.78
C ILE A 35 14.58 22.46 -8.22
N ILE A 36 14.31 22.45 -9.52
CA ILE A 36 13.01 21.99 -10.05
C ILE A 36 12.83 20.49 -9.75
N ILE A 37 13.86 19.67 -10.03
CA ILE A 37 13.83 18.23 -9.76
C ILE A 37 13.69 17.97 -8.24
N GLY A 38 14.46 18.66 -7.42
CA GLY A 38 14.41 18.51 -5.96
C GLY A 38 13.05 18.92 -5.37
N SER A 39 12.48 20.04 -5.83
CA SER A 39 11.14 20.48 -5.44
C SER A 39 10.08 19.46 -5.85
N TYR A 40 10.18 18.89 -7.05
CA TYR A 40 9.24 17.88 -7.54
C TYR A 40 9.30 16.58 -6.73
N ILE A 41 10.50 16.09 -6.40
CA ILE A 41 10.67 14.91 -5.53
C ILE A 41 10.07 15.16 -4.15
N THR A 42 10.34 16.33 -3.56
CA THR A 42 9.80 16.72 -2.24
C THR A 42 8.26 16.78 -2.28
N TYR A 43 7.69 17.33 -3.35
CA TYR A 43 6.25 17.37 -3.55
C TYR A 43 5.61 15.96 -3.61
N ILE A 44 6.24 15.01 -4.31
CA ILE A 44 5.76 13.62 -4.36
C ILE A 44 5.82 12.97 -2.96
N GLN A 45 6.87 13.23 -2.18
CA GLN A 45 7.01 12.65 -0.84
C GLN A 45 6.01 13.21 0.18
N LEU A 46 5.56 14.45 0.00
CA LEU A 46 4.57 15.11 0.87
C LEU A 46 3.12 14.83 0.46
N LYS A 47 2.91 14.16 -0.68
CA LYS A 47 1.58 13.85 -1.17
C LYS A 47 0.98 12.72 -0.33
N ASP A 48 -0.31 12.83 -0.06
CA ASP A 48 -1.06 11.80 0.63
C ASP A 48 -1.03 10.48 -0.17
N ASP A 49 -0.76 9.37 0.52
CA ASP A 49 -0.55 8.07 -0.09
C ASP A 49 -1.89 7.43 -0.49
N GLU A 50 -2.94 7.60 0.32
CA GLU A 50 -4.25 6.98 0.06
C GLU A 50 -4.85 7.40 -1.29
N PRO A 51 -4.96 8.69 -1.65
CA PRO A 51 -5.55 9.09 -2.93
C PRO A 51 -4.74 8.66 -4.16
N GLU A 52 -3.44 8.37 -4.00
CA GLU A 52 -2.62 7.82 -5.08
C GLU A 52 -2.84 6.31 -5.24
N ILE A 53 -2.98 5.58 -4.13
CA ILE A 53 -3.33 4.16 -4.14
C ILE A 53 -4.74 3.95 -4.71
N GLU A 54 -5.69 4.82 -4.38
CA GLU A 54 -7.03 4.81 -5.00
C GLU A 54 -6.96 4.95 -6.53
N LYS A 55 -6.05 5.77 -7.06
CA LYS A 55 -5.82 5.88 -8.50
C LYS A 55 -5.26 4.60 -9.10
N VAL A 56 -4.41 3.88 -8.37
CA VAL A 56 -3.94 2.56 -8.78
C VAL A 56 -5.13 1.61 -8.93
N VAL A 57 -6.05 1.56 -7.96
CA VAL A 57 -7.25 0.72 -8.04
C VAL A 57 -8.19 1.19 -9.16
N ALA A 58 -8.41 2.49 -9.32
CA ALA A 58 -9.23 3.05 -10.39
C ALA A 58 -8.67 2.72 -11.80
N SER A 59 -7.35 2.54 -11.93
CA SER A 59 -6.69 2.20 -13.19
C SER A 59 -7.04 0.79 -13.70
N LEU A 60 -7.60 -0.07 -12.86
CA LEU A 60 -8.07 -1.41 -13.24
C LEU A 60 -9.28 -1.39 -14.19
N LYS A 61 -9.92 -0.22 -14.37
CA LYS A 61 -11.09 -0.02 -15.24
C LYS A 61 -12.26 -0.97 -14.93
N GLN A 62 -12.38 -1.38 -13.67
CA GLN A 62 -13.49 -2.17 -13.19
C GLN A 62 -14.76 -1.29 -13.07
N PRO A 63 -15.95 -1.82 -13.39
CA PRO A 63 -17.19 -1.06 -13.25
C PRO A 63 -17.59 -0.94 -11.77
N LEU A 64 -18.00 0.26 -11.35
CA LEU A 64 -18.54 0.54 -10.01
C LEU A 64 -17.58 0.13 -8.88
N VAL A 65 -16.29 0.44 -9.02
CA VAL A 65 -15.30 0.20 -7.94
C VAL A 65 -15.73 0.93 -6.68
N ASN A 66 -15.64 0.22 -5.57
CA ASN A 66 -15.87 0.70 -4.23
C ASN A 66 -14.67 0.32 -3.36
N MET A 67 -14.02 1.31 -2.77
CA MET A 67 -12.90 1.10 -1.87
C MET A 67 -13.42 0.72 -0.48
N TYR A 68 -12.77 -0.26 0.14
CA TYR A 68 -13.09 -0.69 1.50
C TYR A 68 -12.00 -0.26 2.47
N HIS A 69 -10.74 -0.54 2.13
CA HIS A 69 -9.61 -0.27 3.02
C HIS A 69 -8.30 -0.21 2.24
N ILE A 70 -7.34 0.53 2.78
CA ILE A 70 -5.95 0.54 2.31
C ILE A 70 -5.08 0.21 3.53
N GLU A 71 -4.44 -0.95 3.49
CA GLU A 71 -3.51 -1.38 4.53
C GLU A 71 -2.08 -1.05 4.11
N MET A 72 -1.40 -0.24 4.93
CA MET A 72 -0.02 0.17 4.70
C MET A 72 0.95 -0.81 5.37
N MET A 73 1.74 -1.55 4.59
CA MET A 73 2.57 -2.63 5.13
C MET A 73 3.90 -2.14 5.72
N ASP A 74 4.70 -1.41 4.92
CA ASP A 74 6.06 -0.99 5.29
C ASP A 74 6.39 0.45 4.81
N GLY A 75 5.35 1.25 4.60
CA GLY A 75 5.45 2.61 4.03
C GLY A 75 5.88 2.66 2.56
N LYS A 76 6.15 1.51 1.92
CA LYS A 76 6.48 1.37 0.51
C LYS A 76 5.60 0.36 -0.22
N ASN A 77 4.88 -0.48 0.50
CA ASN A 77 3.93 -1.43 -0.02
C ASN A 77 2.59 -1.21 0.67
N ALA A 78 1.51 -1.41 -0.08
CA ALA A 78 0.16 -1.31 0.42
C ALA A 78 -0.73 -2.39 -0.21
N LEU A 79 -1.73 -2.82 0.56
CA LEU A 79 -2.81 -3.66 0.07
C LEU A 79 -4.09 -2.84 0.03
N ALA A 80 -4.69 -2.73 -1.14
CA ALA A 80 -5.92 -1.98 -1.35
C ALA A 80 -7.08 -2.97 -1.57
N PHE A 81 -8.02 -3.00 -0.64
CA PHE A 81 -9.20 -3.87 -0.68
C PHE A 81 -10.36 -3.13 -1.33
N TYR A 82 -10.96 -3.77 -2.34
CA TYR A 82 -11.98 -3.14 -3.16
C TYR A 82 -13.05 -4.16 -3.59
N GLY A 83 -14.24 -3.66 -3.86
CA GLY A 83 -15.33 -4.41 -4.48
C GLY A 83 -15.74 -3.79 -5.81
N TRP A 84 -16.32 -4.59 -6.70
CA TRP A 84 -16.79 -4.08 -7.98
C TRP A 84 -17.93 -4.94 -8.57
N GLY A 85 -18.69 -4.32 -9.48
CA GLY A 85 -19.78 -4.97 -10.22
C GLY A 85 -21.20 -4.67 -9.70
N TYR A 86 -22.20 -4.96 -10.54
CA TYR A 86 -23.63 -4.74 -10.27
C TYR A 86 -24.34 -6.07 -9.97
N PRO A 87 -25.41 -6.12 -9.15
CA PRO A 87 -26.02 -5.03 -8.37
C PRO A 87 -25.37 -4.76 -7.01
N LEU A 88 -24.60 -5.71 -6.47
CA LEU A 88 -24.18 -5.69 -5.06
C LEU A 88 -22.67 -5.92 -4.88
N ASP A 89 -21.82 -5.44 -5.80
CA ASP A 89 -20.39 -5.76 -5.84
C ASP A 89 -20.20 -7.27 -5.75
N ALA A 90 -20.59 -8.00 -6.79
CA ALA A 90 -20.49 -9.46 -6.80
C ALA A 90 -19.03 -9.93 -6.69
N ASN A 91 -18.07 -9.03 -6.89
CA ASN A 91 -16.65 -9.33 -6.87
C ASN A 91 -15.95 -8.53 -5.77
N TYR A 92 -15.14 -9.22 -4.99
CA TYR A 92 -14.29 -8.63 -3.94
C TYR A 92 -12.84 -8.94 -4.28
N GLY A 93 -11.98 -7.95 -4.18
CA GLY A 93 -10.61 -8.03 -4.63
C GLY A 93 -9.65 -7.30 -3.71
N MET A 94 -8.38 -7.49 -4.05
CA MET A 94 -7.24 -6.86 -3.41
C MET A 94 -6.21 -6.53 -4.48
N VAL A 95 -5.61 -5.35 -4.38
CA VAL A 95 -4.44 -4.96 -5.18
C VAL A 95 -3.25 -4.75 -4.26
N LYS A 96 -2.09 -5.28 -4.65
CA LYS A 96 -0.80 -4.90 -4.10
C LYS A 96 -0.29 -3.69 -4.88
N ALA A 97 -0.04 -2.60 -4.17
CA ALA A 97 0.59 -1.39 -4.68
C ALA A 97 1.97 -1.19 -4.06
N LYS A 98 2.88 -0.57 -4.81
CA LYS A 98 4.24 -0.26 -4.35
C LYS A 98 4.60 1.20 -4.64
N LYS A 99 5.30 1.84 -3.72
CA LYS A 99 5.79 3.21 -3.84
C LYS A 99 7.08 3.24 -4.65
N SER A 100 7.08 3.99 -5.74
CA SER A 100 8.23 4.28 -6.61
C SER A 100 8.64 5.75 -6.49
N LEU A 101 9.69 6.16 -7.20
CA LEU A 101 10.09 7.57 -7.30
C LEU A 101 9.03 8.47 -7.97
N PHE A 102 8.09 7.87 -8.71
CA PHE A 102 7.05 8.58 -9.45
C PHE A 102 5.67 8.48 -8.80
N GLY A 103 5.58 7.90 -7.60
CA GLY A 103 4.32 7.63 -6.89
C GLY A 103 4.02 6.14 -6.78
N TRP A 104 2.77 5.80 -6.46
CA TRP A 104 2.32 4.42 -6.28
C TRP A 104 2.04 3.73 -7.61
N GLU A 105 2.47 2.47 -7.73
CA GLU A 105 2.30 1.64 -8.92
C GLU A 105 1.62 0.31 -8.60
N PHE A 106 0.87 -0.23 -9.56
CA PHE A 106 0.26 -1.56 -9.48
C PHE A 106 1.35 -2.64 -9.55
N VAL A 107 1.31 -3.60 -8.63
CA VAL A 107 2.21 -4.77 -8.65
C VAL A 107 1.44 -6.03 -9.06
N SER A 108 0.39 -6.36 -8.32
CA SER A 108 -0.45 -7.52 -8.55
C SER A 108 -1.86 -7.28 -8.02
N GLY A 109 -2.81 -8.10 -8.46
CA GLY A 109 -4.18 -8.00 -8.01
C GLY A 109 -4.95 -9.29 -8.25
N VAL A 110 -5.89 -9.56 -7.36
CA VAL A 110 -6.74 -10.74 -7.38
C VAL A 110 -8.16 -10.32 -7.01
N SER A 111 -9.15 -10.96 -7.62
CA SER A 111 -10.55 -10.73 -7.27
C SER A 111 -11.35 -12.01 -7.44
N ASN A 112 -12.29 -12.23 -6.53
CA ASN A 112 -13.12 -13.43 -6.49
C ASN A 112 -14.59 -13.01 -6.54
N ASN A 113 -15.39 -13.78 -7.26
CA ASN A 113 -16.84 -13.61 -7.28
C ASN A 113 -17.46 -14.35 -6.09
N PHE A 114 -18.36 -13.70 -5.37
CA PHE A 114 -19.06 -14.29 -4.24
C PHE A 114 -20.57 -14.31 -4.48
N PRO A 115 -21.25 -15.45 -4.24
CA PRO A 115 -22.70 -15.56 -4.43
C PRO A 115 -23.46 -14.56 -3.57
N THR A 116 -24.23 -13.66 -4.16
CA THR A 116 -24.92 -12.54 -3.47
C THR A 116 -25.94 -12.95 -2.41
N TYR A 117 -26.40 -14.20 -2.41
CA TYR A 117 -27.45 -14.70 -1.52
C TYR A 117 -27.00 -15.98 -0.83
N GLY A 118 -27.49 -16.19 0.41
CA GLY A 118 -27.37 -17.46 1.11
C GLY A 118 -26.07 -17.72 1.87
N ILE A 119 -25.14 -16.76 1.91
CA ILE A 119 -23.94 -16.80 2.77
C ILE A 119 -23.87 -15.53 3.60
N ALA A 120 -23.55 -15.64 4.90
CA ALA A 120 -23.29 -14.52 5.81
C ALA A 120 -21.85 -14.01 5.61
N ILE A 121 -20.93 -14.95 5.42
CA ILE A 121 -19.51 -14.70 5.21
C ILE A 121 -18.98 -15.49 4.00
N GLY A 122 -18.17 -14.84 3.17
CA GLY A 122 -17.39 -15.50 2.12
C GLY A 122 -15.90 -15.42 2.43
N TRP A 123 -15.09 -16.29 1.84
CA TRP A 123 -13.64 -16.26 2.01
C TRP A 123 -12.88 -16.59 0.72
N SER A 124 -11.67 -16.06 0.63
CA SER A 124 -10.68 -16.40 -0.40
C SER A 124 -9.30 -16.18 0.17
N TYR A 125 -8.40 -17.09 -0.17
CA TYR A 125 -7.00 -17.05 0.22
C TYR A 125 -6.13 -16.48 -0.90
N THR A 126 -5.06 -15.78 -0.52
CA THR A 126 -4.01 -15.35 -1.44
C THR A 126 -2.68 -15.35 -0.72
N GLU A 127 -1.75 -16.13 -1.24
CA GLU A 127 -0.36 -16.15 -0.81
C GLU A 127 0.41 -15.02 -1.51
N LEU A 128 1.12 -14.22 -0.73
CA LEU A 128 2.10 -13.23 -1.17
C LEU A 128 3.47 -13.65 -0.62
N GLU A 129 4.53 -13.08 -1.20
CA GLU A 129 5.93 -13.44 -0.86
C GLU A 129 6.25 -13.46 0.64
N ASP A 130 5.72 -12.50 1.40
CA ASP A 130 5.99 -12.34 2.83
C ASP A 130 4.73 -12.50 3.72
N TYR A 131 3.55 -12.68 3.12
CA TYR A 131 2.27 -12.65 3.85
C TYR A 131 1.21 -13.55 3.22
N SER A 132 0.39 -14.14 4.08
CA SER A 132 -0.86 -14.81 3.73
C SER A 132 -2.03 -13.85 3.96
N VAL A 133 -2.94 -13.74 2.97
CA VAL A 133 -4.12 -12.89 3.08
C VAL A 133 -5.40 -13.72 2.92
N LEU A 134 -6.22 -13.74 3.97
CA LEU A 134 -7.61 -14.16 3.91
C LEU A 134 -8.51 -12.93 3.79
N ARG A 135 -9.53 -13.01 2.96
CA ARG A 135 -10.51 -11.92 2.80
C ARG A 135 -11.84 -12.42 2.29
N GLY A 136 -12.88 -11.61 2.47
CA GLY A 136 -14.14 -11.83 1.75
C GLY A 136 -15.26 -10.89 2.20
N PRO A 137 -16.46 -11.05 1.62
CA PRO A 137 -17.61 -10.25 2.02
C PRO A 137 -18.07 -10.58 3.44
N ALA A 138 -18.49 -9.54 4.17
CA ALA A 138 -19.14 -9.61 5.47
C ALA A 138 -20.55 -9.00 5.30
N ARG A 139 -21.62 -9.79 5.44
CA ARG A 139 -22.97 -9.31 5.07
C ARG A 139 -23.79 -8.73 6.21
N TYR A 140 -23.44 -9.05 7.45
CA TYR A 140 -24.15 -8.56 8.62
C TYR A 140 -23.53 -7.25 9.10
N SER A 141 -24.37 -6.35 9.58
CA SER A 141 -23.96 -5.00 9.98
C SER A 141 -23.22 -4.96 11.31
N GLU A 142 -23.18 -6.03 12.08
CA GLU A 142 -22.44 -6.10 13.35
C GLU A 142 -22.00 -7.54 13.47
N MET A 143 -20.77 -7.80 13.02
CA MET A 143 -20.22 -9.15 13.03
C MET A 143 -18.72 -9.12 13.28
N ASP A 144 -18.29 -10.06 14.11
CA ASP A 144 -16.88 -10.32 14.39
C ASP A 144 -16.45 -11.54 13.58
N VAL A 145 -15.25 -11.49 13.03
CA VAL A 145 -14.68 -12.57 12.23
C VAL A 145 -13.38 -13.02 12.87
N SER A 146 -13.27 -14.32 13.14
CA SER A 146 -12.04 -14.92 13.64
C SER A 146 -11.66 -16.15 12.81
N VAL A 147 -10.36 -16.40 12.70
CA VAL A 147 -9.80 -17.57 12.04
C VAL A 147 -9.01 -18.38 13.06
N ILE A 148 -9.38 -19.64 13.26
CA ILE A 148 -8.71 -20.55 14.19
C ILE A 148 -7.91 -21.55 13.34
N THR A 149 -6.59 -21.49 13.38
CA THR A 149 -5.75 -22.38 12.56
C THR A 149 -5.78 -23.82 13.08
N ALA A 150 -5.29 -24.77 12.29
CA ALA A 150 -5.27 -26.19 12.66
C ALA A 150 -4.50 -26.48 13.96
N ASN A 151 -3.56 -25.61 14.34
CA ASN A 151 -2.82 -25.70 15.60
C ASN A 151 -3.57 -25.07 16.81
N GLY A 152 -4.76 -24.51 16.59
CA GLY A 152 -5.61 -23.88 17.61
C GLY A 152 -5.32 -22.40 17.88
N LYS A 153 -4.43 -21.75 17.10
CA LYS A 153 -4.18 -20.31 17.22
C LYS A 153 -5.34 -19.53 16.61
N GLU A 154 -5.91 -18.61 17.40
CA GLU A 154 -6.99 -17.75 16.98
C GLU A 154 -6.45 -16.38 16.52
N TYR A 155 -6.98 -15.92 15.39
CA TYR A 155 -6.71 -14.64 14.78
C TYR A 155 -8.01 -13.86 14.63
N GLU A 156 -8.02 -12.62 15.09
CA GLU A 156 -9.12 -11.69 14.82
C GLU A 156 -8.90 -11.04 13.47
N ALA A 157 -9.93 -11.04 12.63
CA ALA A 157 -9.91 -10.40 11.33
C ALA A 157 -10.54 -9.01 11.39
N GLU A 158 -10.06 -8.10 10.56
CA GLU A 158 -10.60 -6.75 10.50
C GLU A 158 -11.82 -6.71 9.58
N VAL A 159 -12.91 -6.09 10.05
CA VAL A 159 -14.15 -5.90 9.27
C VAL A 159 -14.30 -4.42 8.95
N VAL A 160 -14.19 -4.08 7.67
CA VAL A 160 -14.23 -2.71 7.15
C VAL A 160 -15.50 -2.45 6.35
N ALA A 161 -16.02 -1.23 6.45
CA ALA A 161 -17.19 -0.79 5.70
C ALA A 161 -16.79 0.23 4.64
N SER A 162 -17.28 0.03 3.42
CA SER A 162 -17.23 1.05 2.38
C SER A 162 -18.19 2.21 2.66
N GLU A 163 -18.04 3.32 1.95
CA GLU A 163 -18.96 4.48 2.02
C GLU A 163 -20.43 4.12 1.73
N ARG A 164 -20.67 3.01 1.02
CA ARG A 164 -22.01 2.51 0.69
C ARG A 164 -22.57 1.53 1.74
N GLY A 165 -21.90 1.37 2.87
CA GLY A 165 -22.31 0.48 3.97
C GLY A 165 -22.10 -1.01 3.71
N LYS A 166 -21.56 -1.39 2.55
CA LYS A 166 -21.12 -2.77 2.30
C LYS A 166 -19.86 -3.05 3.08
N ARG A 167 -19.67 -4.30 3.50
CA ARG A 167 -18.52 -4.69 4.30
C ARG A 167 -17.71 -5.80 3.68
N GLN A 168 -16.42 -5.73 3.95
CA GLN A 168 -15.43 -6.73 3.61
C GLN A 168 -14.64 -6.99 4.88
N TRP A 169 -14.27 -8.24 5.10
CA TRP A 169 -13.31 -8.60 6.13
C TRP A 169 -11.99 -9.01 5.50
N PHE A 170 -10.90 -8.84 6.24
CA PHE A 170 -9.58 -9.36 5.86
C PHE A 170 -8.74 -9.72 7.09
N LEU A 171 -7.83 -10.66 6.89
CA LEU A 171 -6.79 -11.05 7.83
C LEU A 171 -5.48 -11.17 7.06
N ILE A 172 -4.44 -10.49 7.55
CA ILE A 172 -3.09 -10.54 7.00
C ILE A 172 -2.19 -11.16 8.08
N ALA A 173 -1.45 -12.21 7.73
CA ALA A 173 -0.53 -12.87 8.64
C ALA A 173 0.81 -13.15 7.98
N GLU A 174 1.89 -13.03 8.73
CA GLU A 174 3.24 -13.43 8.34
C GLU A 174 3.40 -14.94 8.55
N ASP A 175 3.82 -15.66 7.51
CA ASP A 175 4.18 -17.09 7.56
C ASP A 175 3.17 -18.02 8.25
N GLU A 176 1.86 -17.77 8.10
CA GLU A 176 0.80 -18.64 8.65
C GLU A 176 0.16 -19.51 7.57
N ASP A 177 0.04 -20.81 7.87
CA ASP A 177 -0.71 -21.79 7.08
C ASP A 177 -2.17 -21.82 7.55
N PHE A 178 -3.06 -21.35 6.67
CA PHE A 178 -4.50 -21.33 6.92
C PHE A 178 -5.22 -22.57 6.38
N ASN A 179 -4.50 -23.57 5.84
CA ASN A 179 -5.14 -24.79 5.42
C ASN A 179 -5.74 -25.54 6.62
N GLU A 180 -6.97 -26.03 6.46
CA GLU A 180 -7.79 -26.63 7.52
C GLU A 180 -8.12 -25.70 8.70
N ALA A 181 -7.90 -24.38 8.55
CA ALA A 181 -8.34 -23.40 9.54
C ALA A 181 -9.87 -23.27 9.57
N ILE A 182 -10.42 -22.87 10.71
CA ILE A 182 -11.85 -22.66 10.93
C ILE A 182 -12.12 -21.16 10.91
N LEU A 183 -12.88 -20.70 9.93
CA LEU A 183 -13.43 -19.36 9.86
C LEU A 183 -14.72 -19.31 10.66
N VAL A 184 -14.81 -18.42 11.65
CA VAL A 184 -15.97 -18.24 12.51
C VAL A 184 -16.48 -16.80 12.37
N ALA A 185 -17.76 -16.65 12.05
CA ALA A 185 -18.45 -15.37 12.08
C ALA A 185 -19.41 -15.33 13.28
N ARG A 186 -19.33 -14.29 14.11
CA ARG A 186 -20.19 -14.08 15.27
C ARG A 186 -21.01 -12.81 15.15
N ASP A 187 -22.19 -12.76 15.75
CA ASP A 187 -23.00 -11.54 15.90
C ASP A 187 -22.53 -10.67 17.08
N GLU A 188 -23.21 -9.55 17.30
CA GLU A 188 -22.97 -8.62 18.41
C GLU A 188 -23.08 -9.26 19.81
N ASP A 189 -23.83 -10.36 19.94
CA ASP A 189 -24.01 -11.11 21.19
C ASP A 189 -22.93 -12.21 21.36
N GLY A 190 -22.02 -12.35 20.38
CA GLY A 190 -21.00 -13.40 20.33
C GLY A 190 -21.54 -14.77 19.91
N GLN A 191 -22.75 -14.86 19.38
CA GLN A 191 -23.31 -16.11 18.89
C GLN A 191 -22.76 -16.42 17.49
N ILE A 192 -22.44 -17.68 17.22
CA ILE A 192 -21.93 -18.11 15.92
C ILE A 192 -23.06 -18.04 14.89
N ILE A 193 -22.88 -17.19 13.87
CA ILE A 193 -23.79 -17.06 12.72
C ILE A 193 -23.42 -18.11 11.67
N GLU A 194 -22.13 -18.28 11.40
CA GLU A 194 -21.63 -19.14 10.34
C GLU A 194 -20.21 -19.62 10.67
N GLU A 195 -19.89 -20.85 10.25
CA GLU A 195 -18.58 -21.48 10.43
C GLU A 195 -18.19 -22.23 9.15
N HIS A 196 -16.93 -22.11 8.73
CA HIS A 196 -16.38 -22.80 7.56
C HIS A 196 -15.00 -23.37 7.84
N VAL A 197 -14.73 -24.57 7.31
CA VAL A 197 -13.36 -25.08 7.19
C VAL A 197 -12.75 -24.52 5.90
N ILE A 198 -11.59 -23.89 6.02
CA ILE A 198 -10.80 -23.36 4.93
C ILE A 198 -10.00 -24.52 4.32
N ILE A 199 -10.18 -24.77 3.02
CA ILE A 199 -9.41 -25.75 2.26
C ILE A 199 -8.75 -25.01 1.10
N ILE A 200 -7.43 -24.88 1.15
CA ILE A 200 -6.68 -24.13 0.13
C ILE A 200 -6.34 -25.11 -1.01
N ASP A 201 -6.89 -24.85 -2.20
CA ASP A 201 -6.65 -25.62 -3.43
C ASP A 201 -5.36 -25.21 -4.16
#